data_AF-A0A7C2Y5C4-F1
#
_entry.id   AF-A0A7C2Y5C4-F1
#
_cell.length_a   1.000
_cell.length_b   1.000
_cell.length_c   1.000
_cell.angle_alpha   90.00
_cell.angle_beta   90.00
_cell.angle_gamma   90.00
#
_symmetry.space_group_name_H-M   'P 1'
#
loop_
_entity.id
_entity.type
_entity.pdbx_description
1 polymer ?
#
loop_
_entity_poly.entity_id
_entity_poly.type
_entity_poly.pdbx_seq_one_letter_code
_entity_poly.pdbx_strand_id
1 'polypeptide(L)'
;MTLALARPDLSLRALRLWQRNWDVLRNTWLEELVWPFVEPLVTLLALGVGLGRIVQLPGDESYLEFVAPGLLAIFPMWAATSEAGWSSYFRLESERIFDAVMATP
;
A
#
# COMPACT_ATOMS: atom_id res chain seq x y z
N MET A 1 18.57 15.83 -19.45
CA MET A 1 18.66 16.01 -17.99
C MET A 1 18.96 14.64 -17.38
N THR A 2 20.23 14.33 -17.18
CA THR A 2 20.67 13.01 -16.70
C THR A 2 20.53 13.02 -15.19
N LEU A 3 19.49 12.38 -14.67
CA LEU A 3 19.25 12.26 -13.23
C LEU A 3 20.30 11.29 -12.68
N ALA A 4 21.49 11.80 -12.38
CA ALA A 4 22.54 11.05 -11.72
C ALA A 4 22.10 10.83 -10.26
N LEU A 5 21.30 9.79 -10.04
CA LEU A 5 20.95 9.34 -8.69
C LEU A 5 22.23 8.90 -8.01
N ALA A 6 22.73 9.73 -7.09
CA ALA A 6 23.80 9.34 -6.18
C ALA A 6 23.38 8.03 -5.50
N ARG A 7 24.29 7.04 -5.42
CA ARG A 7 23.99 5.80 -4.72
C ARG A 7 23.69 6.16 -3.25
N PRO A 8 22.53 5.79 -2.70
CA PRO A 8 22.23 6.05 -1.31
C PRO A 8 23.27 5.32 -0.45
N ASP A 9 23.84 6.03 0.52
CA ASP A 9 24.73 5.43 1.53
C ASP A 9 23.86 4.70 2.57
N LEU A 10 23.66 3.41 2.34
CA LEU A 10 22.82 2.56 3.18
C LEU A 10 23.66 2.01 4.33
N SER A 11 23.51 2.61 5.52
CA SER A 11 24.08 2.04 6.74
C SER A 11 23.20 0.92 7.31
N LEU A 12 23.79 0.02 8.09
CA LEU A 12 23.05 -1.01 8.84
C LEU A 12 22.01 -0.41 9.81
N ARG A 13 22.09 0.88 10.15
CA ARG A 13 21.10 1.57 10.99
C ARG A 13 19.73 1.66 10.29
N ALA A 14 19.68 1.59 8.95
CA ALA A 14 18.43 1.52 8.21
C ALA A 14 17.58 0.31 8.62
N LEU A 15 18.22 -0.80 9.00
CA LEU A 15 17.51 -1.99 9.51
C LEU A 15 16.83 -1.72 10.86
N ARG A 16 17.42 -0.87 11.72
CA ARG A 16 16.79 -0.49 12.99
C ARG A 16 15.57 0.39 12.78
N LEU A 17 15.62 1.29 11.80
CA LEU A 17 14.47 2.10 11.43
C LEU A 17 13.36 1.26 10.79
N TRP A 18 13.73 0.30 9.93
CA TRP A 18 12.79 -0.68 9.39
C TRP A 18 12.14 -1.51 10.51
N GLN A 19 12.93 -2.01 11.46
CA GLN A 19 12.42 -2.75 12.61
C GLN A 19 11.43 -1.90 13.42
N ARG A 20 11.73 -0.62 13.66
CA ARG A 20 10.79 0.31 14.32
C ARG A 20 9.49 0.47 13.55
N ASN A 21 9.52 0.59 12.22
CA ASN A 21 8.30 0.67 11.41
C ASN A 21 7.52 -0.64 11.45
N TRP A 22 8.20 -1.79 11.41
CA TRP A 22 7.59 -3.10 11.61
C TRP A 22 6.94 -3.25 12.98
N ASP A 23 7.60 -2.75 14.04
CA ASP A 23 7.09 -2.77 15.40
C ASP A 23 5.87 -1.85 15.62
N VAL A 24 5.77 -0.76 14.84
CA VAL A 24 4.55 0.05 14.79
C VAL A 24 3.45 -0.71 14.04
N LEU A 25 3.75 -1.20 12.84
CA LEU A 25 2.81 -1.95 12.01
C LEU A 25 2.20 -3.13 12.76
N ARG A 26 2.98 -3.94 13.49
CA ARG A 26 2.44 -5.07 14.28
C ARG A 26 1.45 -4.63 15.37
N ASN A 27 1.50 -3.38 15.83
CA ASN A 27 0.59 -2.85 16.83
C ASN A 27 -0.65 -2.24 16.17
N THR A 28 -0.49 -1.65 14.98
CA THR A 28 -1.55 -0.99 14.20
C THR A 28 -2.12 -1.85 13.06
N TRP A 29 -1.68 -3.10 12.91
CA TRP A 29 -1.94 -3.92 11.72
C TRP A 29 -3.43 -4.08 11.41
N LEU A 30 -4.28 -4.18 12.43
CA LEU A 30 -5.73 -4.26 12.25
C LEU A 30 -6.28 -2.95 11.67
N GLU A 31 -5.87 -1.83 12.21
CA GLU A 31 -6.32 -0.51 11.76
C GLU A 31 -5.86 -0.25 10.32
N GLU A 32 -4.62 -0.63 10.00
CA GLU A 32 -4.03 -0.44 8.68
C GLU A 32 -4.56 -1.43 7.63
N LEU A 33 -4.96 -2.65 8.02
CA LEU A 33 -5.39 -3.69 7.07
C LEU A 33 -6.90 -3.66 6.80
N VAL A 34 -7.72 -3.27 7.78
CA VAL A 34 -9.18 -3.40 7.68
C VAL A 34 -9.73 -2.62 6.49
N TRP A 35 -9.37 -1.34 6.34
CA TRP A 35 -9.92 -0.53 5.24
C TRP A 35 -9.43 -0.99 3.85
N PRO A 36 -8.11 -1.15 3.61
CA PRO A 36 -7.60 -1.61 2.31
C PRO A 36 -8.07 -3.02 1.92
N PHE A 37 -8.53 -3.83 2.88
CA PHE A 37 -9.11 -5.14 2.62
C PHE A 37 -10.62 -5.10 2.36
N VAL A 38 -11.36 -4.26 3.10
CA VAL A 38 -12.81 -4.11 2.91
C VAL A 38 -13.13 -3.45 1.58
N GLU A 39 -12.34 -2.45 1.19
CA GLU A 39 -12.53 -1.71 -0.06
C GLU A 39 -12.63 -2.63 -1.31
N PRO A 40 -11.66 -3.51 -1.61
CA PRO A 40 -11.76 -4.43 -2.75
C PRO A 40 -12.97 -5.35 -2.68
N LEU A 41 -13.36 -5.82 -1.49
CA LEU A 41 -14.53 -6.68 -1.33
C LEU A 41 -15.82 -5.92 -1.65
N VAL A 42 -15.94 -4.68 -1.18
CA VAL A 42 -17.06 -3.79 -1.49
C VAL A 42 -17.08 -3.46 -2.99
N THR A 43 -15.92 -3.18 -3.58
CA THR A 43 -15.80 -2.95 -5.03
C THR A 43 -16.21 -4.18 -5.82
N LEU A 44 -15.74 -5.37 -5.46
CA LEU A 44 -16.13 -6.62 -6.12
C LEU A 44 -17.63 -6.88 -5.99
N LEU A 45 -18.21 -6.63 -4.82
CA LEU A 45 -19.65 -6.79 -4.61
C LEU A 45 -20.45 -5.79 -5.47
N ALA A 46 -20.06 -4.52 -5.46
CA ALA A 46 -20.73 -3.46 -6.22
C ALA A 46 -20.64 -3.70 -7.74
N LEU A 47 -19.45 -4.03 -8.24
CA LEU A 47 -19.20 -4.31 -9.65
C LEU A 47 -19.84 -5.64 -10.07
N GLY A 48 -19.75 -6.68 -9.24
CA GLY A 48 -20.36 -7.98 -9.50
C GLY A 48 -21.89 -7.93 -9.56
N VAL A 49 -22.53 -7.28 -8.58
CA VAL A 49 -24.00 -7.12 -8.55
C VAL A 49 -24.48 -6.15 -9.62
N GLY A 50 -23.78 -5.03 -9.82
CA GLY A 50 -24.16 -3.98 -10.76
C GLY A 50 -23.88 -4.36 -12.21
N LEU A 51 -22.61 -4.57 -12.56
CA LEU A 51 -22.17 -4.79 -13.93
C LEU A 51 -22.24 -6.26 -14.36
N GLY A 52 -22.17 -7.21 -13.44
CA GLY A 52 -22.19 -8.64 -13.78
C GLY A 52 -23.48 -9.13 -14.44
N ARG A 53 -24.57 -8.36 -14.37
CA ARG A 53 -25.83 -8.65 -15.08
C ARG A 53 -25.94 -7.95 -16.44
N ILE A 54 -25.12 -6.94 -16.68
CA ILE A 54 -25.22 -6.04 -17.85
C ILE A 54 -24.11 -6.36 -18.84
N VAL A 55 -22.91 -6.63 -18.35
CA VAL A 55 -21.72 -6.88 -19.15
C VAL A 55 -21.67 -8.35 -19.52
N GLN A 56 -21.71 -8.63 -20.82
CA GLN A 56 -21.46 -9.96 -21.37
C GLN A 56 -20.04 -10.01 -21.91
N LEU A 57 -19.26 -10.97 -21.43
CA LEU A 57 -17.91 -11.21 -21.91
C LEU A 57 -17.95 -12.11 -23.15
N PRO A 58 -16.93 -12.06 -24.04
CA PRO A 58 -16.86 -12.90 -25.24
C PRO A 58 -16.71 -14.42 -24.98
N GLY A 59 -16.87 -14.90 -23.75
CA GLY A 59 -16.72 -16.30 -23.34
C GLY A 59 -17.64 -16.66 -22.17
N ASP A 60 -17.43 -17.84 -21.57
CA ASP A 60 -18.24 -18.35 -20.45
C ASP A 60 -17.83 -17.79 -19.07
N GLU A 61 -16.83 -16.93 -19.01
CA GLU A 61 -16.38 -16.31 -17.75
C GLU A 61 -17.38 -15.25 -17.26
N SER A 62 -17.61 -15.25 -15.95
CA SER A 62 -18.37 -14.19 -15.32
C SER A 62 -17.56 -12.88 -15.27
N TYR A 63 -18.26 -11.74 -15.31
CA TYR A 63 -17.62 -10.43 -15.13
C TYR A 63 -16.81 -10.33 -13.82
N LEU A 64 -17.26 -11.04 -12.78
CA LEU A 64 -16.57 -11.08 -11.49
C LEU A 64 -15.20 -11.78 -11.60
N GLU A 65 -15.15 -12.93 -12.27
CA GLU A 65 -13.90 -13.68 -12.51
C GLU A 65 -12.92 -12.87 -13.35
N PHE A 66 -13.42 -12.11 -14.32
CA PHE A 66 -12.60 -11.23 -15.14
C PHE A 66 -11.98 -10.06 -14.36
N VAL A 67 -12.75 -9.38 -13.49
CA VAL A 67 -12.27 -8.18 -12.78
C VAL A 67 -11.47 -8.48 -11.52
N ALA A 68 -11.74 -9.62 -10.86
CA ALA A 68 -11.07 -10.02 -9.61
C ALA A 68 -9.54 -9.94 -9.64
N PRO A 69 -8.82 -10.52 -10.62
CA PRO A 69 -7.36 -10.47 -10.64
C PRO A 69 -6.80 -9.04 -10.79
N GLY A 70 -7.49 -8.17 -11.53
CA GLY A 70 -7.10 -6.77 -11.68
C GLY A 70 -7.21 -6.00 -10.36
N LEU A 71 -8.29 -6.24 -9.60
CA LEU A 71 -8.45 -5.62 -8.29
C LEU A 71 -7.45 -6.18 -7.27
N LEU A 72 -7.19 -7.49 -7.30
CA LEU A 72 -6.14 -8.11 -6.47
C LEU A 72 -4.75 -7.54 -6.72
N ALA A 73 -4.47 -6.99 -7.92
CA ALA A 73 -3.22 -6.32 -8.20
C ALA A 73 -3.22 -4.84 -7.76
N ILE A 74 -4.30 -4.10 -8.07
CA ILE A 74 -4.31 -2.64 -7.91
C ILE A 74 -4.40 -2.19 -6.45
N PHE A 75 -5.18 -2.89 -5.61
CA PHE A 75 -5.40 -2.47 -4.22
C PHE A 75 -4.14 -2.65 -3.35
N PRO A 76 -3.43 -3.79 -3.38
CA PRO A 76 -2.16 -3.93 -2.67
C PRO A 76 -1.10 -2.95 -3.19
N MET A 77 -1.04 -2.73 -4.50
CA MET A 77 -0.13 -1.74 -5.09
C MET A 77 -0.41 -0.35 -4.54
N TRP A 78 -1.68 0.07 -4.51
CA TRP A 78 -2.08 1.36 -3.96
C TRP A 78 -1.70 1.49 -2.48
N ALA A 79 -2.07 0.50 -1.65
CA ALA A 79 -1.73 0.49 -0.22
C ALA A 79 -0.21 0.58 0.03
N ALA A 80 0.58 -0.24 -0.67
CA ALA A 80 2.04 -0.22 -0.55
C ALA A 80 2.64 1.12 -0.99
N THR A 81 2.13 1.71 -2.07
CA THR A 81 2.61 3.00 -2.57
C THR A 81 2.26 4.15 -1.62
N SER A 82 1.06 4.14 -1.04
CA SER A 82 0.64 5.13 -0.05
C SER A 82 1.49 5.05 1.23
N GLU A 83 1.79 3.85 1.72
CA GLU A 83 2.64 3.68 2.91
C GLU A 83 4.11 4.06 2.61
N ALA A 84 4.64 3.64 1.48
CA ALA A 84 6.02 3.98 1.10
C ALA A 84 6.20 5.47 0.77
N GLY A 85 5.20 6.10 0.16
CA GLY A 85 5.24 7.49 -0.28
C GLY A 85 4.73 8.47 0.78
N TRP A 86 3.41 8.51 0.96
CA TRP A 86 2.74 9.53 1.77
C TRP A 86 3.05 9.38 3.27
N SER A 87 2.93 8.16 3.80
CA SER A 87 3.20 7.88 5.22
C SER A 87 4.67 8.14 5.57
N SER A 88 5.61 7.72 4.71
CA SER A 88 7.04 8.08 4.87
C SER A 88 7.29 9.59 4.84
N TYR A 89 6.65 10.32 3.93
CA TYR A 89 6.78 11.78 3.86
C TYR A 89 6.24 12.46 5.12
N PHE A 90 5.07 12.02 5.61
CA PHE A 90 4.47 12.57 6.82
C PHE A 90 5.35 12.35 8.06
N ARG A 91 5.95 11.15 8.18
CA ARG A 91 6.93 10.81 9.21
C ARG A 91 8.20 11.67 9.14
N LEU A 92 8.57 12.11 7.93
CA LEU A 92 9.72 12.98 7.67
C LEU A 92 9.43 14.43 8.02
N GLU A 93 8.37 15.00 7.44
CA GLU A 93 8.10 16.44 7.51
C GLU A 93 7.29 16.82 8.75
N SER A 94 6.19 16.11 9.01
CA SER A 94 5.22 16.51 10.03
C SER A 94 5.58 15.96 11.40
N GLU A 95 5.89 14.66 11.48
CA GLU A 95 6.20 14.00 12.75
C GLU A 95 7.68 14.13 13.14
N ARG A 96 8.55 14.48 12.18
CA ARG A 96 10.01 14.61 12.36
C ARG A 96 10.65 13.39 13.00
N ILE A 97 10.14 12.20 12.72
CA ILE A 97 10.61 10.95 13.32
C ILE A 97 12.07 10.69 12.95
N PHE A 98 12.44 10.92 11.70
CA PHE A 98 13.80 10.67 11.23
C PHE A 98 14.81 11.58 11.94
N ASP A 99 14.46 12.85 12.17
CA ASP A 99 15.26 13.79 12.96
C ASP A 99 15.43 13.29 14.41
N ALA A 100 14.33 12.85 15.04
CA ALA A 100 14.35 12.33 16.41
C ALA A 100 15.23 11.08 16.56
N VAL A 101 15.14 10.14 15.60
CA VAL A 101 15.96 8.92 15.58
C VAL A 101 17.45 9.28 15.44
N MET A 102 17.80 10.28 14.63
CA MET A 102 19.18 10.73 14.44
C MET A 102 19.75 11.47 15.65
N ALA A 103 18.90 12.12 16.45
CA ALA A 103 19.30 12.87 17.64
C ALA A 103 19.55 11.99 18.88
N THR A 104 19.15 10.71 18.85
CA THR A 104 19.30 9.80 19.98
C THR A 104 20.70 9.14 19.94
N PRO A 105 21.51 9.23 21.02
CA PRO A 105 22.89 8.74 21.05
C PRO A 105 23.03 7.21 20.99
#